data_AF-A0A162BXM1-F1
#
_entry.id   AF-A0A162BXM1-F1
#
_cell.length_a   1.000
_cell.length_b   1.000
_cell.length_c   1.000
_cell.angle_alpha   90.00
_cell.angle_beta   90.00
_cell.angle_gamma   90.00
#
_symmetry.space_group_name_H-M   'P 1'
#
loop_
_entity.id
_entity.type
_entity.pdbx_description
1 polymer ?
#
loop_
_entity_poly.entity_id
_entity_poly.type
_entity_poly.pdbx_seq_one_letter_code
_entity_poly.pdbx_strand_id
1 'polypeptide(L)'
;QSDAQVIITGRVADPALFLAPLMHHFGWAPDDWQSLGKGVLVGHLLECAAQITGGYFADPGYKDVPHMARLGFPLAEVSTSGDAVITKVAGSGGCVTVATCTEQLLYEIENPARYLQPDVVADFSQVQLTQLGTDRVQVTGGNGHPRTDTFKVTLGYRDGFIGEGQISYAGP
;
A
#
# COMPACT_ATOMS: atom_id res chain seq x y z
N GLN A 1 1.42 -24.44 -2.27
CA GLN A 1 2.33 -23.51 -1.57
C GLN A 1 3.42 -24.35 -0.89
N SER A 2 4.63 -23.80 -0.71
CA SER A 2 5.71 -24.47 0.04
C SER A 2 5.69 -24.06 1.52
N ASP A 3 6.34 -24.82 2.40
CA ASP A 3 6.52 -24.47 3.82
C ASP A 3 7.64 -23.43 4.05
N ALA A 4 8.01 -22.68 3.01
CA ALA A 4 9.11 -21.72 3.05
C ALA A 4 8.77 -20.55 4.00
N GLN A 5 9.66 -20.29 4.95
CA GLN A 5 9.52 -19.20 5.93
C GLN A 5 10.04 -17.85 5.39
N VAL A 6 10.90 -17.88 4.38
CA VAL A 6 11.48 -16.69 3.74
C VAL A 6 11.45 -16.91 2.23
N ILE A 7 10.95 -15.92 1.50
CA ILE A 7 10.89 -15.91 0.04
C ILE A 7 11.78 -14.78 -0.45
N ILE A 8 12.78 -15.12 -1.25
CA ILE A 8 13.58 -14.15 -2.00
C ILE A 8 13.06 -14.21 -3.43
N THR A 9 12.55 -13.09 -3.93
CA THR A 9 11.96 -13.00 -5.26
C THR A 9 12.61 -11.87 -6.05
N GLY A 10 12.50 -11.95 -7.38
CA GLY A 10 12.97 -10.91 -8.29
C GLY A 10 11.91 -9.83 -8.45
N ARG A 11 11.39 -9.70 -9.67
CA ARG A 11 10.39 -8.70 -10.01
C ARG A 11 9.00 -9.11 -9.50
N VAL A 12 8.50 -8.40 -8.51
CA VAL A 12 7.13 -8.49 -7.99
C VAL A 12 6.51 -7.10 -7.92
N ALA A 13 5.19 -7.04 -7.81
CA ALA A 13 4.51 -5.79 -7.49
C ALA A 13 4.60 -5.53 -5.98
N ASP A 14 4.66 -4.27 -5.59
CA ASP A 14 4.83 -3.85 -4.19
C ASP A 14 3.73 -4.41 -3.26
N PRO A 15 2.43 -4.39 -3.63
CA PRO A 15 1.38 -5.00 -2.79
C PRO A 15 1.54 -6.51 -2.63
N ALA A 16 2.25 -7.20 -3.53
CA ALA A 16 2.43 -8.65 -3.49
C ALA A 16 3.22 -9.11 -2.26
N LEU A 17 4.07 -8.23 -1.71
CA LEU A 17 4.81 -8.49 -0.47
C LEU A 17 3.90 -8.68 0.75
N PHE A 18 2.69 -8.12 0.69
CA PHE A 18 1.65 -8.25 1.73
C PHE A 18 0.57 -9.26 1.33
N LEU A 19 0.19 -9.31 0.05
CA LEU A 19 -0.80 -10.27 -0.43
C LEU A 19 -0.34 -11.73 -0.23
N ALA A 20 0.92 -12.05 -0.56
CA ALA A 20 1.42 -13.42 -0.45
C ALA A 20 1.32 -14.01 0.97
N PRO A 21 1.77 -13.33 2.05
CA PRO A 21 1.60 -13.86 3.40
C PRO A 21 0.13 -13.92 3.84
N LEU A 22 -0.74 -13.00 3.38
CA LEU A 22 -2.19 -13.08 3.67
C LEU A 22 -2.83 -14.31 3.03
N MET A 23 -2.54 -14.56 1.75
CA MET A 23 -3.00 -15.75 1.03
C MET A 23 -2.53 -17.03 1.70
N HIS A 24 -1.26 -17.08 2.15
CA HIS A 24 -0.71 -18.23 2.86
C HIS A 24 -1.39 -18.44 4.22
N HIS A 25 -1.51 -17.38 5.03
CA HIS A 25 -2.05 -17.45 6.38
C HIS A 25 -3.53 -17.83 6.40
N PHE A 26 -4.34 -17.26 5.51
CA PHE A 26 -5.78 -17.51 5.44
C PHE A 26 -6.18 -18.63 4.48
N GLY A 27 -5.22 -19.19 3.73
CA GLY A 27 -5.48 -20.26 2.76
C GLY A 27 -6.34 -19.81 1.58
N TRP A 28 -6.26 -18.53 1.18
CA TRP A 28 -7.02 -18.01 0.03
C TRP A 28 -6.60 -18.72 -1.26
N ALA A 29 -7.59 -19.13 -2.04
CA ALA A 29 -7.36 -19.77 -3.34
C ALA A 29 -6.79 -18.74 -4.34
N PRO A 30 -5.92 -19.15 -5.28
CA PRO A 30 -5.32 -18.25 -6.26
C PRO A 30 -6.34 -17.65 -7.25
N ASP A 31 -7.56 -18.17 -7.29
CA ASP A 31 -8.70 -17.70 -8.06
C ASP A 31 -9.82 -17.08 -7.21
N ASP A 32 -9.59 -16.87 -5.90
CA ASP A 32 -10.47 -16.08 -5.04
C ASP A 32 -10.22 -14.58 -5.26
N TRP A 33 -10.67 -14.09 -6.42
CA TRP A 33 -10.40 -12.73 -6.88
C TRP A 33 -10.84 -11.65 -5.89
N GLN A 34 -11.92 -11.90 -5.14
CA GLN A 34 -12.41 -10.97 -4.14
C GLN A 34 -11.40 -10.83 -2.99
N SER A 35 -10.96 -11.95 -2.41
CA SER A 35 -9.96 -11.94 -1.33
C SER A 35 -8.61 -11.41 -1.82
N LEU A 36 -8.19 -11.77 -3.03
CA LEU A 36 -6.95 -11.28 -3.63
C LEU A 36 -6.99 -9.76 -3.81
N GLY A 37 -8.09 -9.21 -4.34
CA GLY A 37 -8.26 -7.76 -4.51
C GLY A 37 -8.24 -7.00 -3.18
N LYS A 38 -8.84 -7.56 -2.12
CA LYS A 38 -8.72 -7.01 -0.77
C LYS A 38 -7.29 -7.10 -0.22
N GLY A 39 -6.58 -8.20 -0.47
CA GLY A 39 -5.18 -8.33 -0.08
C GLY A 39 -4.28 -7.32 -0.80
N VAL A 40 -4.53 -7.04 -2.09
CA VAL A 40 -3.87 -5.95 -2.82
C VAL A 40 -4.19 -4.59 -2.19
N LEU A 41 -5.43 -4.31 -1.82
CA LEU A 41 -5.80 -3.07 -1.12
C LEU A 41 -5.00 -2.89 0.17
N VAL A 42 -4.88 -3.94 0.97
CA VAL A 42 -4.05 -3.91 2.19
C VAL A 42 -2.59 -3.62 1.83
N GLY A 43 -2.03 -4.32 0.84
CA GLY A 43 -0.65 -4.11 0.41
C GLY A 43 -0.39 -2.68 -0.09
N HIS A 44 -1.29 -2.15 -0.92
CA HIS A 44 -1.26 -0.78 -1.44
C HIS A 44 -1.29 0.28 -0.33
N LEU A 45 -1.98 0.00 0.78
CA LEU A 45 -2.00 0.91 1.93
C LEU A 45 -0.75 0.79 2.83
N LEU A 46 0.00 -0.31 2.76
CA LEU A 46 1.17 -0.56 3.59
C LEU A 46 2.51 -0.33 2.89
N GLU A 47 2.52 -0.18 1.57
CA GLU A 47 3.71 0.17 0.80
C GLU A 47 4.14 1.63 0.99
N CYS A 48 5.20 2.05 0.28
CA CYS A 48 5.75 3.41 0.34
C CYS A 48 6.22 3.85 1.76
N ALA A 49 6.65 2.89 2.59
CA ALA A 49 7.23 3.11 3.91
C ALA A 49 6.33 3.92 4.86
N ALA A 50 6.69 5.16 5.20
CA ALA A 50 5.97 5.96 6.19
C ALA A 50 4.87 6.85 5.58
N GLN A 51 4.57 6.75 4.28
CA GLN A 51 3.67 7.65 3.57
C GLN A 51 2.29 7.76 4.25
N ILE A 52 1.61 6.62 4.44
CA ILE A 52 0.27 6.58 5.06
C ILE A 52 0.26 7.02 6.53
N THR A 53 1.43 7.08 7.17
CA THR A 53 1.59 7.56 8.56
C THR A 53 1.97 9.03 8.65
N GLY A 54 2.02 9.74 7.52
CA GLY A 54 2.29 11.17 7.48
C GLY A 54 3.49 11.58 6.61
N GLY A 55 4.29 10.63 6.11
CA GLY A 55 5.59 10.91 5.48
C GLY A 55 5.54 11.84 4.25
N TYR A 56 4.59 11.60 3.34
CA TYR A 56 4.32 12.49 2.18
C TYR A 56 3.06 13.34 2.37
N PHE A 57 2.32 13.12 3.44
CA PHE A 57 1.11 13.88 3.77
C PHE A 57 1.45 15.22 4.44
N ALA A 58 2.54 15.28 5.19
CA ALA A 58 2.91 16.42 6.01
C ALA A 58 3.13 17.68 5.16
N ASP A 59 2.42 18.75 5.52
CA ASP A 59 2.57 20.10 4.97
C ASP A 59 2.48 21.10 6.13
N PRO A 60 3.61 21.52 6.72
CA PRO A 60 3.63 22.32 7.94
C PRO A 60 2.74 23.57 7.87
N GLY A 61 1.81 23.70 8.81
CA GLY A 61 0.82 24.79 8.87
C GLY A 61 -0.49 24.52 8.13
N TYR A 62 -0.59 23.44 7.35
CA TYR A 62 -1.82 23.01 6.67
C TYR A 62 -2.23 21.58 7.05
N LYS A 63 -1.27 20.66 7.04
CA LYS A 63 -1.41 19.24 7.37
C LYS A 63 -0.32 18.86 8.36
N ASP A 64 -0.48 19.33 9.59
CA ASP A 64 0.50 19.08 10.64
C ASP A 64 0.52 17.60 11.03
N VAL A 65 1.71 17.00 10.96
CA VAL A 65 1.97 15.63 11.36
C VAL A 65 2.87 15.64 12.60
N PRO A 66 2.45 15.01 13.72
CA PRO A 66 3.20 15.08 14.96
C PRO A 66 4.47 14.23 14.90
N HIS A 67 5.54 14.69 15.56
CA HIS A 67 6.76 13.91 15.80
C HIS A 67 7.41 13.29 14.55
N MET A 68 7.45 14.02 13.42
CA MET A 68 8.01 13.59 12.12
C MET A 68 9.40 12.93 12.19
N ALA A 69 10.28 13.38 13.09
CA ALA A 69 11.61 12.81 13.29
C ALA A 69 11.62 11.34 13.74
N ARG A 70 10.47 10.80 14.15
CA ARG A 70 10.29 9.42 14.62
C ARG A 70 9.11 8.72 13.93
N LEU A 71 8.83 9.09 12.68
CA LEU A 71 7.79 8.46 11.87
C LEU A 71 7.92 6.93 11.91
N GLY A 72 6.84 6.26 12.30
CA GLY A 72 6.76 4.80 12.32
C GLY A 72 6.06 4.28 11.08
N PHE A 73 6.50 3.15 10.54
CA PHE A 73 5.83 2.48 9.42
C PHE A 73 4.45 1.95 9.83
N PRO A 74 3.52 1.82 8.87
CA PRO A 74 2.18 1.32 9.15
C PRO A 74 2.19 -0.18 9.42
N LEU A 75 1.09 -0.65 10.02
CA LEU A 75 0.73 -2.06 10.09
C LEU A 75 -0.77 -2.20 9.83
N ALA A 76 -1.21 -3.37 9.37
CA ALA A 76 -2.61 -3.69 9.23
C ALA A 76 -2.99 -4.90 10.10
N GLU A 77 -4.12 -4.77 10.78
CA GLU A 77 -4.80 -5.90 11.39
C GLU A 77 -5.83 -6.40 10.38
N VAL A 78 -5.59 -7.59 9.82
CA VAL A 78 -6.40 -8.13 8.70
C VAL A 78 -7.21 -9.32 9.20
N SER A 79 -8.49 -9.35 8.85
CA SER A 79 -9.39 -10.47 9.13
C SER A 79 -9.36 -11.51 8.01
N THR A 80 -9.90 -12.71 8.27
CA THR A 80 -9.99 -13.78 7.27
C THR A 80 -10.80 -13.38 6.01
N SER A 81 -11.73 -12.43 6.13
CA SER A 81 -12.51 -11.89 5.01
C SER A 81 -11.75 -10.84 4.19
N GLY A 82 -10.52 -10.49 4.60
CA GLY A 82 -9.71 -9.43 3.98
C GLY A 82 -10.06 -8.00 4.43
N ASP A 83 -11.05 -7.83 5.30
CA ASP A 83 -11.32 -6.51 5.89
C ASP A 83 -10.22 -6.17 6.90
N ALA A 84 -9.80 -4.90 6.95
CA ALA A 84 -8.60 -4.53 7.70
C ALA A 84 -8.75 -3.22 8.48
N VAL A 85 -7.94 -3.07 9.52
CA VAL A 85 -7.70 -1.81 10.22
C VAL A 85 -6.25 -1.42 10.04
N ILE A 86 -6.02 -0.26 9.42
CA ILE A 86 -4.71 0.36 9.30
C ILE A 86 -4.39 1.08 10.59
N THR A 87 -3.19 0.86 11.10
CA THR A 87 -2.68 1.51 12.31
C THR A 87 -1.15 1.61 12.27
N LYS A 88 -0.54 1.99 13.38
CA LYS A 88 0.90 2.19 13.54
C LYS A 88 1.35 1.70 14.91
N VAL A 89 2.65 1.49 15.07
CA VAL A 89 3.25 1.12 16.36
C VAL A 89 3.01 2.22 17.39
N ALA A 90 2.45 1.88 18.56
CA ALA A 90 2.20 2.82 19.64
C ALA A 90 3.50 3.55 20.07
N GLY A 91 3.41 4.86 20.26
CA GLY A 91 4.55 5.72 20.65
C GLY A 91 5.50 6.09 19.50
N SER A 92 5.27 5.62 18.27
CA SER A 92 5.93 6.16 17.08
C SER A 92 5.28 7.48 16.62
N GLY A 93 6.04 8.35 15.96
CA GLY A 93 5.55 9.61 15.42
C GLY A 93 4.76 9.42 14.13
N GLY A 94 4.09 10.46 13.65
CA GLY A 94 3.11 10.38 12.57
C GLY A 94 1.67 10.26 13.07
N CYS A 95 0.74 10.12 12.14
CA CYS A 95 -0.66 9.86 12.43
C CYS A 95 -1.27 8.93 11.37
N VAL A 96 -2.27 8.13 11.76
CA VAL A 96 -3.09 7.34 10.83
C VAL A 96 -4.53 7.87 10.90
N THR A 97 -4.93 8.54 9.83
CA THR A 97 -6.23 9.19 9.73
C THR A 97 -6.89 8.84 8.41
N VAL A 98 -8.21 9.05 8.30
CA VAL A 98 -8.90 8.92 7.01
C VAL A 98 -8.21 9.76 5.92
N ALA A 99 -7.66 10.93 6.25
CA ALA A 99 -6.97 11.78 5.28
C ALA A 99 -5.66 11.15 4.79
N THR A 100 -4.81 10.64 5.68
CA THR A 100 -3.55 10.00 5.30
C THR A 100 -3.79 8.68 4.54
N CYS A 101 -4.79 7.91 4.96
CA CYS A 101 -5.22 6.70 4.24
C CYS A 101 -5.81 7.01 2.86
N THR A 102 -6.58 8.10 2.72
CA THR A 102 -7.14 8.51 1.42
C THR A 102 -6.04 8.89 0.45
N GLU A 103 -5.02 9.64 0.89
CA GLU A 103 -3.91 10.02 0.01
C GLU A 103 -3.10 8.80 -0.45
N GLN A 104 -2.83 7.85 0.45
CA GLN A 104 -2.18 6.59 0.05
C GLN A 104 -3.07 5.78 -0.91
N LEU A 105 -4.36 5.67 -0.63
CA LEU A 105 -5.31 4.93 -1.48
C LEU A 105 -5.33 5.45 -2.92
N LEU A 106 -5.18 6.76 -3.11
CA LEU A 106 -5.21 7.41 -4.43
C LEU A 106 -3.83 7.48 -5.11
N TYR A 107 -2.76 7.16 -4.38
CA TYR A 107 -1.39 7.27 -4.86
C TYR A 107 -1.12 6.28 -6.01
N GLU A 108 -0.61 6.80 -7.14
CA GLU A 108 -0.22 6.01 -8.33
C GLU A 108 -1.33 5.12 -8.93
N ILE A 109 -2.60 5.41 -8.62
CA ILE A 109 -3.75 4.72 -9.21
C ILE A 109 -4.37 5.58 -10.31
N GLU A 110 -4.35 5.05 -11.53
CA GLU A 110 -5.04 5.68 -12.67
C GLU A 110 -6.54 5.35 -12.68
N ASN A 111 -6.90 4.06 -12.70
CA ASN A 111 -8.29 3.60 -12.67
C ASN A 111 -8.55 2.74 -11.42
N PRO A 112 -9.23 3.27 -10.39
CA PRO A 112 -9.47 2.53 -9.16
C PRO A 112 -10.38 1.31 -9.36
N ALA A 113 -11.24 1.29 -10.38
CA ALA A 113 -12.10 0.13 -10.66
C ALA A 113 -11.36 -1.00 -11.41
N ARG A 114 -10.16 -0.74 -11.93
CA ARG A 114 -9.36 -1.69 -12.71
C ARG A 114 -7.86 -1.51 -12.45
N TYR A 115 -7.45 -1.60 -11.19
CA TYR A 115 -6.05 -1.51 -10.84
C TYR A 115 -5.35 -2.85 -11.16
N LEU A 116 -4.61 -2.86 -12.28
CA LEU A 116 -4.01 -4.08 -12.82
C LEU A 116 -2.80 -4.53 -11.98
N GLN A 117 -2.94 -5.66 -11.29
CA GLN A 117 -1.83 -6.38 -10.66
C GLN A 117 -1.55 -7.69 -11.41
N PRO A 118 -0.35 -8.30 -11.23
CA PRO A 118 0.00 -9.55 -11.92
C PRO A 118 -0.96 -10.71 -11.64
N ASP A 119 -1.48 -10.81 -10.41
CA ASP A 119 -2.28 -11.96 -9.97
C ASP A 119 -3.78 -11.68 -9.91
N VAL A 120 -4.21 -10.41 -9.94
CA VAL A 120 -5.62 -10.00 -9.85
C VAL A 120 -5.81 -8.61 -10.45
N VAL A 121 -6.98 -8.29 -10.98
CA VAL A 121 -7.34 -6.88 -11.23
C VAL A 121 -8.08 -6.35 -10.02
N ALA A 122 -7.44 -5.51 -9.22
CA ALA A 122 -8.04 -4.97 -8.01
C ALA A 122 -9.07 -3.87 -8.32
N ASP A 123 -10.14 -3.83 -7.53
CA ASP A 123 -11.23 -2.86 -7.64
C ASP A 123 -11.41 -2.16 -6.30
N PHE A 124 -11.00 -0.90 -6.29
CA PHE A 124 -11.06 0.01 -5.15
C PHE A 124 -12.23 0.99 -5.26
N SER A 125 -13.10 0.86 -6.27
CA SER A 125 -14.16 1.84 -6.55
C SER A 125 -15.21 1.95 -5.45
N GLN A 126 -15.33 0.93 -4.60
CA GLN A 126 -16.25 0.88 -3.45
C GLN A 126 -15.52 0.92 -2.11
N VAL A 127 -14.24 1.27 -2.09
CA VAL A 127 -13.46 1.33 -0.84
C VAL A 127 -13.99 2.43 0.06
N GLN A 128 -14.19 2.07 1.33
CA GLN A 128 -14.67 2.95 2.38
C GLN A 128 -13.63 3.01 3.50
N LEU A 129 -13.33 4.22 3.95
CA LEU A 129 -12.41 4.49 5.06
C LEU A 129 -13.19 5.07 6.23
N THR A 130 -13.11 4.41 7.40
CA THR A 130 -13.82 4.85 8.61
C THR A 130 -12.84 5.01 9.76
N GLN A 131 -12.82 6.18 10.41
CA GLN A 131 -12.03 6.40 11.61
C GLN A 131 -12.64 5.63 12.78
N LEU A 132 -11.90 4.67 13.35
CA LEU A 132 -12.36 3.90 14.53
C LEU A 132 -11.85 4.47 15.85
N GLY A 133 -10.76 5.23 15.81
CA GLY A 133 -10.13 5.85 16.97
C GLY A 133 -8.81 6.51 16.59
N THR A 134 -8.05 6.95 17.58
CA THR A 134 -6.70 7.51 17.37
C THR A 134 -5.83 6.50 16.64
N ASP A 135 -5.26 6.93 15.51
CA ASP A 135 -4.37 6.12 14.67
C ASP A 135 -4.95 4.79 14.19
N ARG A 136 -6.27 4.70 14.04
CA ARG A 136 -6.97 3.48 13.60
C ARG A 136 -8.04 3.80 12.58
N VAL A 137 -7.83 3.32 11.35
CA VAL A 137 -8.74 3.51 10.23
C VAL A 137 -9.15 2.15 9.68
N GLN A 138 -10.44 1.85 9.71
CA GLN A 138 -10.99 0.68 9.05
C GLN A 138 -11.04 0.92 7.55
N VAL A 139 -10.66 -0.10 6.79
CA VAL A 139 -10.83 -0.16 5.35
C VAL A 139 -11.73 -1.35 4.98
N THR A 140 -12.76 -1.08 4.18
CA THR A 140 -13.67 -2.09 3.63
C THR A 140 -13.98 -1.80 2.17
N GLY A 141 -14.71 -2.69 1.50
CA GLY A 141 -15.23 -2.46 0.14
C GLY A 141 -14.24 -2.71 -1.00
N GLY A 142 -13.02 -3.17 -0.70
CA GLY A 142 -12.11 -3.71 -1.71
C GLY A 142 -12.67 -4.98 -2.36
N ASN A 143 -12.43 -5.13 -3.65
CA ASN A 143 -12.82 -6.29 -4.44
C ASN A 143 -11.76 -6.61 -5.51
N GLY A 144 -11.95 -7.67 -6.28
CA GLY A 144 -11.08 -8.00 -7.41
C GLY A 144 -11.78 -8.79 -8.50
N HIS A 145 -11.17 -8.74 -9.67
CA HIS A 145 -11.60 -9.41 -10.90
C HIS A 145 -10.47 -10.33 -11.41
N PRO A 146 -10.77 -11.30 -12.30
CA PRO A 146 -9.74 -12.14 -12.89
C PRO A 146 -8.58 -11.32 -13.47
N ARG A 147 -7.36 -11.80 -13.26
CA ARG A 147 -6.15 -11.20 -13.85
C ARG A 147 -6.24 -11.14 -15.37
N THR A 148 -5.48 -10.23 -15.97
CA THR A 148 -5.34 -10.14 -17.42
C THR A 148 -4.47 -11.25 -17.99
N ASP A 149 -4.63 -11.55 -19.29
CA ASP A 149 -3.76 -12.49 -20.02
C ASP A 149 -2.38 -11.90 -20.35
N THR A 150 -2.14 -10.63 -19.97
CA THR A 150 -0.91 -9.88 -20.23
C THR A 150 -0.34 -9.30 -18.94
N PHE A 151 0.97 -9.03 -18.93
CA PHE A 151 1.66 -8.33 -17.85
C PHE A 151 2.12 -6.95 -18.29
N LYS A 152 2.03 -5.95 -17.39
CA LYS A 152 2.70 -4.66 -17.56
C LYS A 152 4.19 -4.85 -17.29
N VAL A 153 5.02 -4.57 -18.29
CA VAL A 153 6.48 -4.67 -18.17
C VAL A 153 7.12 -3.30 -18.37
N THR A 154 8.08 -2.99 -17.51
CA THR A 154 9.01 -1.85 -17.68
C THR A 154 10.26 -2.40 -18.33
N LEU A 155 10.61 -1.90 -19.52
CA LEU A 155 11.82 -2.26 -20.24
C LEU A 155 12.89 -1.20 -20.01
N GLY A 156 13.97 -1.57 -19.35
CA GLY A 156 15.19 -0.76 -19.32
C GLY A 156 16.06 -1.09 -20.52
N TYR A 157 16.43 -0.08 -21.31
CA TYR A 157 17.45 -0.20 -22.33
C TYR A 157 18.50 0.91 -22.11
N ARG A 158 19.73 0.70 -22.63
CA ARG A 158 20.75 1.74 -22.57
C ARG A 158 20.41 2.83 -23.57
N ASP A 159 20.01 3.99 -23.06
CA ASP A 159 19.66 5.16 -23.87
C ASP A 159 20.61 6.34 -23.62
N GLY A 160 21.89 6.13 -23.93
CA GLY A 160 22.92 7.16 -23.78
C GLY A 160 23.21 7.52 -22.31
N PHE A 161 23.56 8.79 -22.09
CA PHE A 161 23.95 9.33 -20.79
C PHE A 161 23.19 10.62 -20.50
N ILE A 162 22.71 10.78 -19.26
CA ILE A 162 22.13 12.02 -18.74
C ILE A 162 23.13 12.61 -17.73
N GLY A 163 23.45 13.89 -17.85
CA GLY A 163 24.22 14.64 -16.86
C GLY A 163 23.29 15.42 -15.94
N GLU A 164 23.39 15.20 -14.63
CA GLU A 164 22.69 15.99 -13.61
C GLU A 164 23.72 16.78 -12.78
N GLY A 165 23.40 18.04 -12.47
CA GLY A 165 24.14 18.85 -11.51
C GLY A 165 23.15 19.50 -10.54
N GLN A 166 23.35 19.28 -9.24
CA GLN A 166 22.55 19.92 -8.19
C GLN A 166 23.45 20.77 -7.29
N ILE A 167 22.88 21.88 -6.80
CA ILE A 167 23.42 22.65 -5.68
C ILE A 167 22.28 22.79 -4.68
N SER A 168 22.45 22.20 -3.50
CA SER A 168 21.50 22.35 -2.40
C SER A 168 21.94 23.48 -1.48
N TYR A 169 21.03 24.38 -1.18
CA TYR A 169 21.21 25.40 -0.14
C TYR A 169 20.24 25.08 1.00
N ALA A 170 20.77 25.03 2.22
CA ALA A 170 19.96 24.99 3.44
C ALA A 170 20.04 26.36 4.11
N GLY A 171 18.88 27.00 4.31
CA GLY A 171 18.73 28.19 5.12
C GLY A 171 18.16 27.84 6.50
N PRO A 172 18.24 28.75 7.48
CA PRO A 172 17.70 28.53 8.83
C PRO A 172 16.19 28.32 8.84
#